data_AF-A0A3B0AM04-F1
#
_entry.id   AF-A0A3B0AM04-F1
#
_cell.length_a   1.000
_cell.length_b   1.000
_cell.length_c   1.000
_cell.angle_alpha   90.00
_cell.angle_beta   90.00
_cell.angle_gamma   90.00
#
_symmetry.space_group_name_H-M   'P 1'
#
loop_
_entity.id
_entity.type
_entity.pdbx_description
1 polymer ?
#
loop_
_entity_poly.entity_id
_entity_poly.type
_entity_poly.pdbx_seq_one_letter_code
_entity_poly.pdbx_strand_id
1 'polypeptide(L)'
;MVGVLPSYSGKKLGYIVSLAALQQMFREERKSAVLNTDDYRIPAIITYLKLGFVPQIVHKSHVQRWRQIAEMLGNAEIIKQLPG
;
A
#
# COMPACT_ATOMS: atom_id res chain seq x y z
N MET A 1 5.84 5.52 10.39
CA MET A 1 5.21 4.20 10.61
C MET A 1 3.84 4.42 11.23
N VAL A 2 2.78 3.80 10.71
CA VAL A 2 1.41 3.87 11.26
C VAL A 2 0.93 2.45 11.60
N GLY A 3 0.25 2.32 12.74
CA GLY A 3 -0.29 1.06 13.23
C GLY A 3 -1.64 1.29 13.90
N VAL A 4 -2.51 0.28 13.82
CA VAL A 4 -3.79 0.26 14.52
C VAL A 4 -3.71 -0.84 15.56
N LEU A 5 -4.07 -0.53 16.80
CA LEU A 5 -4.18 -1.54 17.85
C LEU A 5 -5.17 -2.64 17.41
N PRO A 6 -4.88 -3.93 17.64
CA PRO A 6 -5.77 -5.02 17.20
C PRO A 6 -7.22 -4.86 17.65
N SER A 7 -7.44 -4.35 18.87
CA SER A 7 -8.77 -4.06 19.44
C SER A 7 -9.56 -2.98 18.70
N TYR A 8 -8.93 -2.23 17.80
CA TYR A 8 -9.55 -1.19 16.97
C TYR A 8 -9.49 -1.51 15.47
N SER A 9 -9.19 -2.77 15.10
CA SER A 9 -9.20 -3.23 13.72
C SER A 9 -10.59 -3.15 13.08
N GLY A 10 -10.66 -3.22 11.74
CA GLY A 10 -11.92 -3.16 10.98
C GLY A 10 -12.55 -1.76 10.84
N LYS A 11 -12.11 -0.77 11.63
CA LYS A 11 -12.67 0.60 11.63
C LYS A 11 -12.08 1.56 10.59
N LYS A 12 -11.33 1.05 9.60
CA LYS A 12 -10.64 1.84 8.56
C LYS A 12 -9.68 2.93 9.09
N LEU A 13 -9.22 2.84 10.34
CA LEU A 13 -8.37 3.87 10.95
C LEU A 13 -7.05 4.09 10.20
N GLY A 14 -6.43 3.00 9.72
CA GLY A 14 -5.21 3.11 8.90
C GLY A 14 -5.43 3.92 7.63
N TYR A 15 -6.58 3.73 6.96
CA TYR A 15 -6.94 4.49 5.77
C TYR A 15 -7.08 5.98 6.07
N ILE A 16 -7.82 6.33 7.14
CA ILE A 16 -8.10 7.71 7.52
C ILE A 16 -6.80 8.46 7.84
N VAL A 17 -5.93 7.85 8.67
CA VAL A 17 -4.66 8.48 9.06
C VAL A 17 -3.71 8.63 7.86
N SER A 18 -3.62 7.60 7.01
CA SER A 18 -2.81 7.69 5.79
C SER A 18 -3.33 8.73 4.81
N LEU A 19 -4.66 8.86 4.65
CA LEU A 19 -5.25 9.90 3.82
C LEU A 19 -4.95 11.30 4.36
N ALA A 20 -5.04 11.51 5.67
CA ALA A 20 -4.72 12.79 6.30
C ALA A 20 -3.25 13.18 6.05
N ALA A 21 -2.33 12.21 6.10
CA ALA A 21 -0.93 12.42 5.76
C ALA A 21 -0.73 12.80 4.29
N LEU A 22 -1.40 12.12 3.35
CA LEU A 22 -1.37 12.46 1.93
C LEU A 22 -1.92 13.87 1.66
N GLN A 23 -3.01 14.26 2.32
CA GLN A 23 -3.58 15.61 2.23
C GLN A 23 -2.61 16.67 2.77
N GLN A 24 -1.87 16.37 3.83
CA GLN A 24 -0.82 17.26 4.34
C GLN A 24 0.32 17.39 3.32
N MET A 25 0.77 16.29 2.73
CA MET A 25 1.79 16.32 1.66
C MET A 25 1.33 17.16 0.48
N PHE A 26 0.05 17.06 0.09
CA PHE A 26 -0.52 17.90 -0.97
C PHE A 26 -0.48 19.40 -0.61
N ARG A 27 -0.85 19.75 0.63
CA ARG A 27 -0.78 21.15 1.11
C ARG A 27 0.65 21.70 1.16
N GLU A 28 1.63 20.84 1.38
CA GLU A 28 3.06 21.17 1.34
C GLU A 28 3.65 21.12 -0.08
N GLU A 29 2.80 21.02 -1.12
CA GLU A 29 3.21 20.96 -2.52
C GLU A 29 4.19 19.81 -2.83
N ARG A 30 4.10 18.71 -2.08
CA ARG A 30 4.89 17.51 -2.36
C ARG A 30 4.40 16.88 -3.66
N LYS A 31 5.36 16.45 -4.49
CA LYS A 31 5.10 15.90 -5.82
C LYS A 31 4.78 14.39 -5.81
N SER A 32 5.18 13.69 -4.76
CA SER A 32 4.99 12.24 -4.64
C SER A 32 5.01 11.79 -3.18
N ALA A 33 4.40 10.63 -2.93
CA ALA A 33 4.47 9.91 -1.67
C ALA A 33 4.99 8.50 -1.94
N VAL A 34 5.97 8.07 -1.14
CA VAL A 34 6.55 6.72 -1.23
C VAL A 34 6.51 6.11 0.16
N LEU A 35 6.25 4.81 0.23
CA LEU A 35 6.26 4.05 1.48
C LEU A 35 6.82 2.67 1.27
N ASN A 36 7.36 2.11 2.35
CA ASN A 36 7.76 0.72 2.43
C ASN A 36 6.78 -0.02 3.35
N THR A 37 6.39 -1.22 2.96
CA THR A 37 5.60 -2.13 3.79
C THR A 37 6.06 -3.55 3.52
N ASP A 38 6.09 -4.36 4.57
CA ASP A 38 6.36 -5.79 4.43
C ASP A 38 5.17 -6.51 3.81
N ASP A 39 5.45 -7.58 3.08
CA ASP A 39 4.49 -8.41 2.35
C ASP A 39 3.52 -9.17 3.25
N TYR A 40 3.88 -9.48 4.50
CA TYR A 40 2.96 -10.10 5.46
C TYR A 40 1.88 -9.12 5.99
N ARG A 41 2.04 -7.80 5.81
CA ARG A 41 1.10 -6.77 6.31
C ARG A 41 -0.04 -6.51 5.33
N ILE A 42 -0.74 -7.56 4.95
CA ILE A 42 -1.83 -7.52 3.95
C ILE A 42 -2.87 -6.41 4.20
N PRO A 43 -3.37 -6.16 5.44
CA PRO A 43 -4.31 -5.08 5.68
C PRO A 43 -3.76 -3.69 5.33
N ALA A 44 -2.46 -3.46 5.53
CA ALA A 44 -1.80 -2.21 5.16
C ALA A 44 -1.65 -2.09 3.64
N ILE A 45 -1.25 -3.18 2.97
CA ILE A 45 -1.13 -3.22 1.50
C ILE A 45 -2.47 -2.87 0.85
N ILE A 46 -3.58 -3.49 1.29
CA ILE A 46 -4.93 -3.18 0.79
C ILE A 46 -5.25 -1.70 1.02
N THR A 47 -4.88 -1.15 2.18
CA THR A 47 -5.12 0.26 2.50
C THR A 47 -4.41 1.18 1.52
N TYR A 48 -3.13 0.93 1.23
CA TYR A 48 -2.35 1.77 0.32
C TYR A 48 -2.80 1.62 -1.14
N LEU A 49 -3.12 0.41 -1.60
CA LEU A 49 -3.68 0.20 -2.93
C LEU A 49 -5.01 0.97 -3.12
N LYS A 50 -5.88 1.00 -2.10
CA LYS A 50 -7.12 1.79 -2.11
C LYS A 50 -6.88 3.31 -2.10
N LEU A 51 -5.73 3.76 -1.62
CA LEU A 51 -5.30 5.16 -1.66
C LEU A 51 -4.60 5.53 -2.97
N GLY A 52 -4.49 4.60 -3.93
CA GLY A 52 -3.89 4.86 -5.24
C GLY A 52 -2.38 4.64 -5.30
N PHE A 53 -1.76 4.05 -4.27
CA PHE A 53 -0.38 3.61 -4.38
C PHE A 53 -0.26 2.44 -5.36
N VAL A 54 0.88 2.38 -6.06
CA VAL A 54 1.23 1.32 -7.00
C VAL A 54 2.51 0.60 -6.57
N PRO A 55 2.71 -0.68 -6.92
CA PRO A 55 3.96 -1.38 -6.66
C PRO A 55 5.17 -0.65 -7.24
N GLN A 56 6.19 -0.42 -6.41
CA GLN A 56 7.49 0.05 -6.87
C GLN A 56 8.52 -1.09 -6.78
N ILE A 57 9.04 -1.49 -7.93
CA ILE A 57 10.02 -2.59 -8.03
C ILE A 57 11.43 -2.01 -7.96
N VAL A 58 12.02 -2.05 -6.77
CA VAL A 58 13.40 -1.61 -6.52
C VAL A 58 14.39 -2.78 -6.39
N HIS A 59 13.88 -4.01 -6.24
CA HIS A 59 14.68 -5.23 -6.18
C HIS A 59 13.98 -6.37 -6.91
N LYS A 60 14.77 -7.25 -7.55
CA LYS A 60 14.26 -8.36 -8.37
C LYS A 60 13.29 -9.30 -7.64
N SER A 61 13.47 -9.47 -6.32
CA SER A 61 12.57 -10.31 -5.51
C SER A 61 11.16 -9.73 -5.34
N HIS A 62 10.97 -8.43 -5.57
CA HIS A 62 9.68 -7.77 -5.36
C HIS A 62 8.63 -8.25 -6.36
N VAL A 63 9.04 -8.57 -7.59
CA VAL A 63 8.12 -9.05 -8.63
C VAL A 63 7.38 -10.30 -8.15
N GLN A 64 8.10 -11.28 -7.63
CA GLN A 64 7.49 -12.52 -7.16
C GLN A 64 6.60 -12.32 -5.94
N ARG A 65 7.02 -11.44 -5.00
CA ARG A 65 6.21 -11.10 -3.83
C ARG A 65 4.89 -10.42 -4.22
N TRP A 66 4.94 -9.46 -5.15
CA TRP A 66 3.72 -8.81 -5.64
C TRP A 66 2.81 -9.75 -6.44
N ARG A 67 3.37 -10.71 -7.19
CA ARG A 67 2.56 -11.77 -7.83
C ARG A 67 1.81 -12.61 -6.79
N GLN A 68 2.48 -13.04 -5.72
CA GLN A 68 1.84 -13.79 -4.63
C GLN A 68 0.74 -12.98 -3.93
N ILE A 69 0.99 -11.69 -3.68
CA ILE A 69 -0.03 -10.79 -3.11
C ILE A 69 -1.21 -10.63 -4.07
N ALA A 70 -0.97 -10.44 -5.37
CA ALA A 70 -2.02 -10.29 -6.37
C ALA A 70 -2.93 -11.52 -6.45
N GLU A 71 -2.34 -12.71 -6.43
CA GLU A 71 -3.06 -13.98 -6.40
C GLU A 71 -3.91 -14.12 -5.13
N MET A 72 -3.31 -13.89 -3.97
CA MET A 72 -4.00 -13.97 -2.68
C MET A 72 -5.17 -12.95 -2.57
N LEU A 73 -5.04 -11.78 -3.20
CA LEU A 73 -6.09 -10.76 -3.23
C LEU A 73 -7.08 -10.92 -4.39
N GLY A 74 -6.84 -11.85 -5.33
CA GLY A 74 -7.64 -11.98 -6.55
C GLY A 74 -7.64 -10.71 -7.41
N ASN A 75 -6.56 -9.93 -7.41
CA ASN A 75 -6.49 -8.61 -8.04
C ASN A 75 -5.49 -8.58 -9.20
N ALA A 76 -5.98 -8.82 -10.42
CA ALA A 76 -5.18 -8.82 -11.64
C ALA A 76 -4.60 -7.45 -12.01
N GLU A 77 -5.14 -6.33 -11.52
CA GLU A 77 -4.60 -4.99 -11.80
C GLU A 77 -3.20 -4.81 -11.21
N ILE A 78 -2.89 -5.47 -10.08
CA ILE A 78 -1.54 -5.45 -9.50
C ILE A 78 -0.54 -6.06 -10.48
N ILE A 79 -0.91 -7.15 -11.16
CA ILE A 79 -0.03 -7.85 -12.12
C ILE A 79 0.29 -6.96 -13.31
N LYS A 80 -0.69 -6.20 -13.81
CA LYS A 80 -0.51 -5.28 -14.94
C LYS A 80 0.49 -4.15 -14.66
N GLN A 81 0.74 -3.84 -13.38
CA GLN A 81 1.68 -2.82 -12.94
C GLN A 81 3.10 -3.35 -12.72
N LEU A 82 3.30 -4.67 -12.82
CA LEU A 82 4.62 -5.29 -12.68
C LEU A 82 5.38 -5.23 -14.01
N PRO A 83 6.72 -5.09 -13.97
CA PRO A 83 7.54 -5.28 -15.16
C PRO A 83 7.41 -6.71 -15.68
N GLY A 84 7.57 -6.86 -17.01
CA GLY A 84 7.58 -8.15 -17.73
C GLY A 84 8.66 -9.09 -17.25
#